data_AF-A0A9D5EUE9-F1
#
_entry.id   AF-A0A9D5EUE9-F1
#
_cell.length_a   1.000
_cell.length_b   1.000
_cell.length_c   1.000
_cell.angle_alpha   90.00
_cell.angle_beta   90.00
_cell.angle_gamma   90.00
#
_symmetry.space_group_name_H-M   'P 1'
#
loop_
_entity.id
_entity.type
_entity.pdbx_description
1 polymer ?
#
loop_
_entity_poly.entity_id
_entity_poly.type
_entity_poly.pdbx_seq_one_letter_code
_entity_poly.pdbx_strand_id
1 'polypeptide(L)' 'MFISDPSVLMPEAPAIDIVEARWAAEYLSLMIAQLDPYSPVSMVLTQARRELTSLAQSAAHMQPLRIAA' A
#
# COMPACT_ATOMS: atom_id res chain seq x y z
N MET A 1 -18.49 3.02 -33.65
CA MET A 1 -18.77 2.48 -32.30
C MET A 1 -18.40 3.57 -31.31
N PHE A 2 -19.38 4.27 -30.74
CA PHE A 2 -19.14 5.22 -29.66
C PHE A 2 -19.07 4.43 -28.35
N ILE A 3 -17.97 4.54 -27.63
CA ILE A 3 -17.83 3.95 -26.28
C ILE A 3 -18.62 4.87 -25.35
N SER A 4 -19.84 4.46 -24.99
CA SER A 4 -20.78 5.24 -24.16
C SER A 4 -20.55 5.06 -22.66
N ASP A 5 -19.54 4.28 -22.26
CA ASP A 5 -19.28 3.99 -20.86
C ASP A 5 -17.91 4.54 -20.44
N PRO A 6 -17.86 5.67 -19.71
CA PRO A 6 -16.61 6.23 -19.19
C PRO A 6 -15.92 5.32 -18.18
N SER A 7 -16.63 4.31 -17.63
CA SER A 7 -16.08 3.32 -16.71
C SER A 7 -14.99 2.45 -17.35
N VAL A 8 -15.04 2.28 -18.68
CA VAL A 8 -14.01 1.54 -19.45
C VAL A 8 -12.66 2.27 -19.46
N LEU A 9 -12.65 3.58 -19.16
CA LEU A 9 -11.44 4.40 -19.09
C LEU A 9 -10.84 4.48 -17.68
N MET A 10 -11.54 3.97 -16.67
CA MET A 10 -11.03 3.94 -15.30
C MET A 10 -10.38 2.58 -15.08
N PRO A 11 -9.03 2.48 -15.07
CA PRO A 11 -8.38 1.23 -14.69
C PRO A 11 -8.85 0.86 -13.29
N GLU A 12 -9.34 -0.37 -13.15
CA GLU A 12 -9.69 -0.95 -11.84
C GLU A 12 -8.45 -0.83 -10.97
N ALA A 13 -8.53 0.00 -9.91
CA ALA A 13 -7.43 0.15 -8.99
C ALA A 13 -7.15 -1.25 -8.39
N PRO A 14 -5.88 -1.72 -8.40
CA PRO A 14 -5.58 -3.04 -7.86
C PRO A 14 -6.12 -3.11 -6.43
N ALA A 15 -6.93 -4.14 -6.17
CA ALA A 15 -7.48 -4.40 -4.84
C ALA A 15 -6.33 -4.80 -3.91
N ILE A 16 -5.69 -3.79 -3.32
CA ILE A 16 -4.66 -3.98 -2.31
C ILE A 16 -5.39 -4.18 -0.98
N ASP A 17 -5.18 -5.33 -0.35
CA ASP A 17 -5.64 -5.55 1.02
C ASP A 17 -4.81 -4.66 1.96
N ILE A 18 -5.45 -3.59 2.46
CA ILE A 18 -4.84 -2.61 3.35
C ILE A 18 -4.39 -3.27 4.66
N VAL A 19 -5.12 -4.28 5.13
CA VAL A 19 -4.79 -5.02 6.35
C VAL A 19 -3.51 -5.80 6.13
N GLU A 20 -3.39 -6.46 4.97
CA GLU A 20 -2.19 -7.19 4.58
C GLU A 20 -0.98 -6.26 4.40
N ALA A 21 -1.16 -5.11 3.74
CA ALA A 21 -0.10 -4.12 3.55
C ALA A 21 0.41 -3.55 4.89
N ARG A 22 -0.50 -3.28 5.83
CA ARG A 22 -0.14 -2.82 7.18
C ARG A 22 0.60 -3.90 7.97
N TRP A 23 0.09 -5.14 7.96
CA TRP A 23 0.73 -6.28 8.60
C TRP A 23 2.15 -6.50 8.06
N ALA A 24 2.33 -6.42 6.74
CA ALA A 24 3.64 -6.58 6.10
C ALA A 24 4.62 -5.47 6.53
N ALA A 25 4.18 -4.21 6.60
CA ALA A 25 5.03 -3.10 7.06
C ALA A 25 5.47 -3.25 8.53
N GLU A 26 4.59 -3.76 9.40
CA GLU A 26 4.90 -4.07 10.79
C GLU A 26 5.92 -5.22 10.89
N TYR A 27 5.69 -6.30 10.14
CA TYR A 27 6.60 -7.45 10.12
C TYR A 27 8.00 -7.07 9.61
N LEU A 28 8.08 -6.26 8.55
CA LEU A 28 9.36 -5.73 8.05
C LEU A 28 10.09 -4.89 9.10
N SER A 29 9.37 -4.15 9.95
CA SER A 29 10.00 -3.40 11.05
C SER A 29 10.68 -4.33 12.05
N LEU A 30 10.07 -5.48 12.36
CA LEU A 30 10.66 -6.49 13.23
C LEU A 30 11.88 -7.17 12.61
N MET A 31 11.86 -7.40 11.29
CA MET A 31 13.00 -7.96 10.56
C MET A 31 14.18 -6.97 10.52
N ILE A 32 13.91 -5.70 10.16
CA ILE A 32 14.93 -4.65 10.08
C ILE A 32 15.65 -4.47 11.42
N ALA A 33 14.92 -4.58 12.54
CA ALA A 33 15.50 -4.46 13.89
C ALA A 33 16.54 -5.54 14.22
N GLN A 34 16.57 -6.65 13.47
CA GLN A 34 17.53 -7.75 13.65
C GLN A 34 18.71 -7.68 12.67
N LEU A 35 18.69 -6.75 11.73
CA LEU A 35 19.72 -6.62 10.69
C LEU A 35 20.73 -5.52 11.04
N ASP A 36 21.94 -5.67 10.49
CA ASP A 36 22.90 -4.58 10.50
C ASP A 36 22.32 -3.37 9.74
N PRO A 37 22.32 -2.15 10.32
CA PRO A 37 21.74 -0.95 9.71
C PRO A 37 22.34 -0.56 8.36
N TYR A 38 23.58 -0.96 8.09
CA TYR A 38 24.31 -0.66 6.87
C TYR A 38 24.32 -1.81 5.88
N SER A 39 23.65 -2.93 6.21
CA SER A 39 23.50 -4.03 5.27
C SER A 39 22.61 -3.60 4.07
N PRO A 40 22.96 -4.02 2.84
CA PRO A 40 22.11 -3.81 1.67
C PRO A 40 20.69 -4.36 1.87
N VAL A 41 20.55 -5.45 2.63
CA VAL A 41 19.26 -6.04 2.97
C VAL A 41 18.43 -5.09 3.83
N SER A 42 19.00 -4.50 4.89
CA SER A 42 18.31 -3.52 5.73
C SER A 42 17.83 -2.31 4.92
N MET A 43 18.63 -1.83 3.96
CA MET A 43 18.24 -0.75 3.07
C MET A 43 17.03 -1.12 2.19
N VAL A 44 17.06 -2.28 1.55
CA VAL A 44 15.96 -2.77 0.70
C VAL A 44 14.68 -2.97 1.51
N LEU A 45 14.76 -3.63 2.67
CA LEU A 45 13.60 -3.85 3.53
C LEU A 45 13.04 -2.53 4.08
N THR A 46 13.90 -1.57 4.39
CA THR A 46 13.47 -0.23 4.81
C THR A 46 12.69 0.48 3.71
N GLN A 47 13.14 0.35 2.45
CA GLN A 47 12.42 0.91 1.31
C GLN A 47 11.07 0.21 1.09
N ALA A 48 11.06 -1.13 1.09
CA ALA A 48 9.82 -1.91 0.94
C ALA A 48 8.79 -1.56 2.03
N ARG A 49 9.24 -1.39 3.28
CA ARG A 49 8.38 -0.94 4.37
C ARG A 49 7.77 0.44 4.09
N ARG A 50 8.54 1.39 3.57
CA ARG A 50 8.04 2.74 3.23
C ARG A 50 6.98 2.68 2.14
N GLU A 51 7.20 1.87 1.11
CA GLU A 51 6.24 1.69 0.02
C GLU A 51 4.93 1.06 0.52
N LEU A 52 5.00 0.02 1.35
CA LEU A 52 3.81 -0.60 1.95
C LEU A 52 3.03 0.37 2.85
N THR A 53 3.73 1.16 3.67
CA THR A 53 3.09 2.20 4.48
C THR A 53 2.43 3.27 3.60
N SER A 54 3.10 3.69 2.51
CA SER A 54 2.55 4.65 1.56
C SER A 54 1.29 4.09 0.89
N LEU A 55 1.30 2.82 0.46
CA LEU A 55 0.15 2.16 -0.15
C LEU A 55 -1.03 2.08 0.81
N ALA A 56 -0.78 1.66 2.07
CA ALA A 56 -1.82 1.60 3.10
C ALA A 56 -2.44 2.99 3.37
N GLN A 57 -1.62 4.04 3.39
CA GLN A 57 -2.09 5.42 3.54
C GLN A 57 -2.90 5.88 2.32
N SER A 58 -2.40 5.68 1.10
CA SER A 58 -3.10 6.08 -0.12
C SER A 58 -4.46 5.40 -0.25
N ALA A 59 -4.55 4.12 0.10
CA ALA A 59 -5.80 3.37 0.07
C ALA A 59 -6.80 3.86 1.14
N ALA A 60 -6.34 4.31 2.32
CA ALA A 60 -7.20 4.93 3.31
C ALA A 60 -7.82 6.26 2.82
N HIS A 61 -7.10 7.03 1.99
CA HIS A 61 -7.62 8.28 1.40
C HIS A 61 -8.57 8.05 0.22
N MET A 62 -8.58 6.86 -0.37
CA MET A 62 -9.50 6.48 -1.46
C MET A 62 -10.83 5.89 -0.95
N GLN A 63 -11.00 5.67 0.37
CA GLN A 63 -12.28 5.22 0.88
C GLN A 63 -13.33 6.35 0.79
N PRO A 64 -14.50 6.12 0.18
CA PRO A 64 -15.55 7.12 0.15
C PRO A 64 -16.01 7.43 1.57
N LEU A 65 -16.08 8.74 1.88
CA LEU A 65 -16.56 9.26 3.14
C LEU A 65 -17.99 8.73 3.40
N ARG A 66 -18.13 7.67 4.21
CA ARG A 66 -19.44 7.20 4.66
C ARG A 66 -19.92 8.13 5.77
N ILE A 67 -20.56 9.23 5.38
CA ILE A 67 -21.40 9.99 6.31
C ILE A 67 -22.63 9.12 6.55
N ALA A 68 -22.73 8.53 7.74
CA ALA A 68 -23.97 7.93 8.20
C ALA A 68 -24.98 9.08 8.43
N ALA A 69 -26.10 9.02 7.72
CA ALA A 69 -27.26 9.91 7.90
C ALA A 69 -28.15 9.42 9.04
#